data_AF-K2CP24-F1
#
_entry.id   AF-K2CP24-F1
#
_cell.length_a   1.000
_cell.length_b   1.000
_cell.length_c   1.000
_cell.angle_alpha   90.00
_cell.angle_beta   90.00
_cell.angle_gamma   90.00
#
_symmetry.space_group_name_H-M   'P 1'
#
loop_
_entity.id
_entity.type
_entity.pdbx_description
1 polymer ?
#
loop_
_entity_poly.entity_id
_entity_poly.type
_entity_poly.pdbx_seq_one_letter_code
_entity_poly.pdbx_strand_id
1 'polypeptide(L)' 'MSRLGLVLILSGGTLNILERVFTGCVRDYIGFFGLFHFNLFDLLVTSGVFLLIYELWKTKK' A
#
# COMPACT_ATOMS: atom_id res chain seq x y z
N MET A 1 17.52 3.38 0.75
CA MET A 1 16.50 2.31 0.74
C MET A 1 15.58 2.59 1.90
N SER A 2 14.33 2.94 1.60
CA SER A 2 13.48 3.64 2.56
C SER A 2 12.97 2.67 3.61
N ARG A 3 13.49 2.76 4.84
CA ARG A 3 12.97 1.97 5.97
C ARG A 3 11.48 2.26 6.18
N LEU A 4 11.09 3.53 6.09
CA LEU A 4 9.69 3.94 6.18
C LEU A 4 8.87 3.37 5.02
N GLY A 5 9.37 3.46 3.78
CA GLY A 5 8.68 2.88 2.61
C GLY A 5 8.44 1.37 2.76
N LEU A 6 9.43 0.62 3.23
CA LEU A 6 9.30 -0.81 3.51
C LEU A 6 8.28 -1.09 4.63
N VAL A 7 8.30 -0.32 5.73
CA VAL A 7 7.34 -0.46 6.83
C VAL A 7 5.91 -0.25 6.32
N LEU A 8 5.67 0.77 5.48
CA LEU A 8 4.36 1.05 4.91
C LEU A 8 3.87 -0.09 4.01
N ILE A 9 4.74 -0.59 3.12
CA ILE A 9 4.41 -1.71 2.22
C ILE A 9 4.07 -2.97 3.03
N LEU A 10 4.93 -3.33 3.98
CA LEU A 10 4.73 -4.54 4.78
C LEU A 10 3.48 -4.41 5.64
N SER A 11 3.26 -3.27 6.28
CA SER A 11 2.08 -3.05 7.12
C SER A 11 0.78 -3.11 6.32
N GLY A 12 0.70 -2.40 5.19
CA GLY A 12 -0.49 -2.43 4.33
C GLY A 12 -0.74 -3.81 3.72
N GLY A 13 0.31 -4.46 3.21
CA GLY A 13 0.21 -5.81 2.65
C GLY A 13 -0.22 -6.84 3.68
N THR A 14 0.35 -6.82 4.89
CA THR A 14 -0.03 -7.72 5.98
C THR A 14 -1.48 -7.51 6.40
N LEU A 15 -1.96 -6.27 6.50
CA LEU A 15 -3.35 -6.00 6.89
C LEU A 15 -4.36 -6.48 5.83
N ASN A 16 -4.07 -6.31 4.54
CA ASN A 16 -4.87 -6.89 3.44
C ASN A 16 -4.88 -8.43 3.49
N ILE A 17 -3.74 -9.06 3.78
CA ILE A 17 -3.66 -10.53 3.93
C ILE A 17 -4.46 -10.99 5.15
N LEU A 18 -4.31 -10.32 6.30
CA LEU A 18 -5.03 -10.66 7.52
C LEU A 18 -6.54 -10.55 7.29
N GLU A 19 -7.01 -9.48 6.65
CA GLU A 19 -8.42 -9.34 6.32
C GLU A 19 -8.90 -10.51 5.45
N ARG A 20 -8.16 -10.83 4.38
CA ARG A 20 -8.48 -11.97 3.52
C ARG A 20 -8.55 -13.30 4.27
N VAL A 21 -7.65 -13.52 5.23
CA VAL A 21 -7.62 -14.74 6.04
C VAL A 21 -8.84 -14.83 6.96
N PHE A 22 -9.28 -13.73 7.57
CA PHE A 22 -10.39 -13.73 8.53
C PHE A 22 -11.78 -13.59 7.91
N THR A 23 -11.91 -12.90 6.78
CA THR A 23 -13.22 -12.61 6.16
C THR A 23 -13.42 -13.35 4.84
N GLY A 24 -12.36 -13.92 4.26
CA GLY A 24 -12.38 -14.55 2.94
C GLY A 24 -12.18 -13.56 1.78
N CYS A 25 -12.14 -12.26 2.02
CA CYS A 25 -11.94 -11.23 1.00
C CYS A 25 -11.21 -9.98 1.53
N VAL A 26 -10.83 -9.08 0.64
CA VAL A 26 -10.35 -7.74 1.00
C VAL A 26 -11.49 -6.75 0.74
N ARG A 27 -11.79 -5.87 1.69
CA ARG A 27 -12.91 -4.93 1.61
C ARG A 27 -12.45 -3.57 1.11
N ASP A 28 -12.92 -3.21 -0.08
CA ASP A 28 -12.60 -1.93 -0.72
C ASP A 28 -13.76 -0.93 -0.54
N TYR A 29 -13.63 -0.06 0.46
CA TYR A 29 -14.71 0.85 0.89
C TYR A 29 -14.54 2.30 0.43
N ILE A 30 -13.44 2.65 -0.22
CA ILE A 30 -13.18 3.98 -0.78
C ILE A 30 -13.30 3.90 -2.30
N GLY A 31 -14.23 4.64 -2.89
CA GLY A 31 -14.37 4.75 -4.35
C GLY A 31 -13.78 6.04 -4.89
N PHE A 32 -13.06 5.99 -6.01
CA PHE A 32 -12.57 7.17 -6.73
C PHE A 32 -13.44 7.44 -7.96
N PHE A 33 -14.45 8.32 -7.81
CA PHE A 33 -15.34 8.76 -8.89
C PHE A 33 -15.92 7.63 -9.78
N GLY A 34 -16.09 6.42 -9.22
CA GLY A 34 -16.59 5.25 -9.95
C GLY A 34 -15.58 4.55 -10.86
N LEU A 35 -14.29 4.95 -10.85
CA LEU A 35 -13.25 4.33 -11.68
C LEU A 35 -12.64 3.09 -11.03
N PHE A 36 -12.32 3.18 -9.74
CA PHE A 36 -11.76 2.07 -8.97
C PHE A 36 -12.11 2.23 -7.49
N HIS A 37 -12.12 1.09 -6.80
CA HIS A 37 -12.28 1.01 -5.36
C HIS A 37 -10.97 0.55 -4.73
N PHE A 38 -10.70 1.06 -3.53
CA PHE A 38 -9.51 0.72 -2.76
C PHE A 38 -9.82 0.89 -1.26
N ASN A 39 -8.87 0.52 -0.43
CA ASN A 39 -8.94 0.69 1.00
C ASN A 39 -7.72 1.44 1.54
N LEU A 40 -7.69 1.68 2.86
CA LEU A 40 -6.58 2.38 3.50
C LEU A 40 -5.25 1.60 3.40
N PHE A 41 -5.30 0.27 3.37
CA PHE A 41 -4.11 -0.58 3.28
C PHE A 41 -3.45 -0.48 1.90
N ASP A 42 -4.24 -0.31 0.84
CA ASP A 42 -3.73 -0.04 -0.51
C ASP A 42 -3.00 1.31 -0.59
N LEU A 43 -3.50 2.33 0.14
CA LEU A 43 -2.83 3.63 0.24
C LEU A 43 -1.49 3.51 0.97
N LEU A 44 -1.40 2.67 2.02
CA LEU A 44 -0.14 2.41 2.71
C LEU A 44 0.87 1.75 1.77
N VAL A 45 0.46 0.70 1.06
CA VAL A 45 1.32 0.01 0.08
C VAL A 45 1.79 0.98 -1.01
N THR A 46 0.85 1.70 -1.62
CA THR A 46 1.16 2.64 -2.72
C THR A 46 2.08 3.77 -2.26
N SER A 47 1.83 4.34 -1.07
CA SER A 47 2.69 5.40 -0.50
C SER A 47 4.10 4.87 -0.21
N GLY A 48 4.20 3.66 0.32
CA GLY A 48 5.50 3.03 0.59
C GLY A 48 6.30 2.74 -0.69
N VAL A 49 5.63 2.25 -1.74
CA VAL A 49 6.24 2.07 -3.07
C VAL A 49 6.71 3.40 -3.64
N PHE A 50 5.88 4.45 -3.57
CA PHE A 50 6.25 5.77 -4.05
C PHE A 50 7.49 6.33 -3.33
N LEU A 51 7.59 6.17 -2.00
CA LEU A 51 8.77 6.57 -1.24
C LEU A 51 10.03 5.79 -1.65
N LEU A 52 9.91 4.48 -1.89
CA LEU A 52 11.04 3.68 -2.37
C LEU A 52 11.51 4.14 -3.75
N ILE A 53 10.59 4.36 -4.69
CA ILE A 53 10.91 4.85 -6.04
C ILE A 53 11.59 6.23 -5.96
N TYR A 54 11.05 7.13 -5.12
CA TYR A 54 11.62 8.46 -4.93
C TYR A 54 13.06 8.40 -4.39
N GLU A 55 13.33 7.57 -3.39
CA GLU A 55 14.70 7.39 -2.87
C GLU A 55 15.64 6.76 -3.89
N LEU A 56 15.18 5.76 -4.64
CA LEU A 56 15.99 5.13 -5.70
C LEU A 56 16.35 6.15 -6.79
N TRP A 57 15.41 7.02 -7.17
CA TRP A 57 15.67 8.08 -8.12
C TRP A 57 16.67 9.10 -7.57
N LYS A 58 16.53 9.51 -6.31
CA LYS A 58 17.50 10.41 -5.65
C LYS A 58 18.90 9.80 -5.58
N THR A 59 19.01 8.49 -5.36
CA THR A 59 20.30 7.78 -5.25
C THR A 59 21.00 7.63 -6.61
N LYS A 60 20.25 7.60 -7.72
CA LYS A 60 20.81 7.55 -9.08
C LYS A 60 21.36 8.89 -9.57
N LYS A 61 20.99 10.00 -8.94
CA LYS A 61 21.41 11.36 -9.31
C LYS A 61 22.61 11.76 -8.47
#